data_AF-A0A178WYQ7-F1
#
_entry.id   AF-A0A178WYQ7-F1
#
_cell.length_a   1.000
_cell.length_b   1.000
_cell.length_c   1.000
_cell.angle_alpha   90.00
_cell.angle_beta   90.00
_cell.angle_gamma   90.00
#
_symmetry.space_group_name_H-M   'P 1'
#
loop_
_entity.id
_entity.type
_entity.pdbx_description
1 polymer ?
#
loop_
_entity_poly.entity_id
_entity_poly.type
_entity_poly.pdbx_seq_one_letter_code
_entity_poly.pdbx_strand_id
1 'polypeptide(L)' 'MKVPAGLRSRCEIRTGDPLLLAASRSADLLLIYPMPLVEQLLAETHQRFFPEGLA' A
#
# COMPACT_ATOMS: atom_id res chain seq x y z
N MET A 1 -8.43 1.53 -16.67
CA MET A 1 -6.98 1.43 -16.42
C MET A 1 -6.61 -0.05 -16.36
N LYS A 2 -5.59 -0.51 -17.08
CA LYS A 2 -5.12 -1.92 -17.00
C LYS A 2 -3.67 -1.91 -16.49
N VAL A 3 -3.40 -2.63 -15.40
CA VAL A 3 -2.05 -2.78 -14.87
C VAL A 3 -1.36 -3.97 -15.57
N PRO A 4 -0.19 -3.78 -16.20
CA PRO A 4 0.56 -4.86 -16.86
C PRO A 4 0.79 -6.06 -15.93
N ALA A 5 0.69 -7.27 -16.47
CA ALA A 5 0.82 -8.50 -15.68
C ALA A 5 2.17 -8.61 -14.94
N GLY A 6 3.26 -8.18 -15.57
CA GLY A 6 4.58 -8.17 -14.92
C GLY A 6 4.65 -7.22 -13.72
N LEU A 7 3.99 -6.05 -13.80
CA LEU A 7 3.93 -5.13 -12.67
C LEU A 7 3.04 -5.67 -11.55
N ARG A 8 1.90 -6.27 -11.88
CA ARG A 8 1.05 -6.96 -10.89
C ARG A 8 1.82 -8.06 -10.17
N SER A 9 2.56 -8.90 -10.89
CA SER A 9 3.37 -9.97 -10.28
C SER A 9 4.47 -9.43 -9.37
N ARG A 10 5.15 -8.34 -9.75
CA ARG A 10 6.20 -7.72 -8.93
C ARG A 10 5.68 -7.07 -7.65
N CYS A 11 4.44 -6.60 -7.68
CA CYS A 11 3.75 -6.02 -6.54
C CYS A 11 2.85 -7.04 -5.82
N GLU A 12 2.93 -8.32 -6.19
CA GLU A 12 2.13 -9.42 -5.64
C GLU A 12 0.60 -9.21 -5.73
N ILE A 13 0.14 -8.40 -6.68
CA ILE A 13 -1.27 -8.07 -6.89
C ILE A 13 -1.96 -9.18 -7.69
N ARG A 14 -3.01 -9.76 -7.12
CA ARG A 14 -3.88 -10.76 -7.76
C ARG A 14 -5.23 -10.15 -8.12
N THR A 15 -5.95 -10.83 -9.02
CA THR A 15 -7.31 -10.42 -9.39
C THR A 15 -8.23 -10.57 -8.19
N GLY A 16 -8.97 -9.51 -7.86
CA GLY A 16 -9.89 -9.49 -6.71
C GLY A 16 -9.28 -8.93 -5.43
N ASP A 17 -7.96 -8.70 -5.39
CA ASP A 17 -7.33 -8.11 -4.22
C ASP A 17 -7.82 -6.66 -3.99
N PRO A 18 -8.11 -6.28 -2.74
CA PRO A 18 -8.30 -4.87 -2.41
C PRO A 18 -6.99 -4.11 -2.58
N LEU A 19 -7.08 -2.88 -3.09
CA LEU A 19 -5.94 -2.00 -3.33
C LEU A 19 -6.28 -0.59 -2.83
N LEU A 20 -5.29 0.10 -2.25
CA LEU A 20 -5.40 1.51 -1.93
C LEU A 20 -4.94 2.34 -3.14
N LEU A 21 -5.82 3.22 -3.62
CA LEU A 21 -5.51 4.19 -4.67
C LEU A 21 -5.28 5.57 -4.05
N ALA A 22 -4.16 6.20 -4.38
CA ALA A 22 -3.81 7.51 -3.88
C ALA A 22 -3.30 8.42 -5.00
N ALA A 23 -3.74 9.68 -5.01
CA ALA A 23 -3.21 10.67 -5.92
C ALA A 23 -2.00 11.38 -5.28
N SER A 24 -0.86 11.36 -5.97
CA SER A 24 0.28 12.20 -5.65
C SER A 24 0.26 13.43 -6.53
N ARG A 25 -0.23 14.56 -6.00
CA ARG A 25 -0.34 15.82 -6.75
C ARG A 25 1.02 16.41 -7.13
N SER A 26 2.02 16.25 -6.27
CA SER A 26 3.37 16.79 -6.54
C SER A 26 4.08 16.05 -7.67
N ALA A 27 3.78 14.77 -7.86
CA ALA A 27 4.35 13.95 -8.92
C ALA A 27 3.43 13.83 -10.15
N ASP A 28 2.19 14.31 -10.06
CA ASP A 28 1.12 14.07 -11.03
C ASP A 28 0.91 12.57 -11.35
N LEU A 29 0.90 11.74 -10.31
CA LEU A 29 0.80 10.28 -10.42
C LEU A 29 -0.39 9.71 -9.64
N LEU A 30 -0.99 8.66 -10.19
CA LEU A 30 -1.85 7.74 -9.45
C LEU A 30 -0.99 6.60 -8.90
N LEU A 31 -0.91 6.51 -7.58
CA LEU A 31 -0.21 5.46 -6.85
C LEU A 31 -1.18 4.34 -6.49
N ILE A 32 -0.70 3.10 -6.60
CA ILE A 32 -1.45 1.89 -6.29
C ILE A 32 -0.65 1.14 -5.22
N TYR A 33 -1.23 0.97 -4.04
CA TYR A 33 -0.61 0.24 -2.95
C TYR A 33 -1.34 -1.08 -2.68
N PRO A 34 -0.64 -2.23 -2.70
CA PRO A 34 -1.19 -3.48 -2.19
C PRO A 34 -1.54 -3.35 -0.70
N MET A 35 -2.68 -3.89 -0.28
CA MET A 35 -3.10 -3.82 1.13
C MET A 35 -2.08 -4.40 2.12
N PRO A 36 -1.40 -5.54 1.85
CA PRO A 36 -0.37 -6.05 2.76
C PRO A 36 0.75 -5.04 3.04
N LEU A 37 1.14 -4.26 2.02
CA LEU A 37 2.14 -3.20 2.19
C LEU A 37 1.59 -2.05 3.06
N VAL A 38 0.34 -1.66 2.85
CA VAL A 38 -0.30 -0.60 3.65
C VAL A 38 -0.39 -1.03 5.13
N GLU A 39 -0.85 -2.25 5.38
CA GLU A 39 -0.96 -2.82 6.73
C GLU A 39 0.40 -2.90 7.43
N GLN A 40 1.43 -3.38 6.72
CA GLN A 40 2.80 -3.40 7.25
C GLN A 40 3.28 -2.00 7.63
N LEU A 41 3.14 -1.02 6.72
CA LEU A 41 3.58 0.35 6.99
C LEU A 41 2.82 0.99 8.15
N LEU A 42 1.53 0.71 8.28
CA LEU A 42 0.73 1.16 9.41
C LEU A 42 1.19 0.53 10.73
N ALA A 43 1.49 -0.77 10.74
CA ALA A 43 2.00 -1.47 11.90
C ALA A 43 3.37 -0.92 12.34
N GLU A 44 4.30 -0.75 11.40
CA GLU A 44 5.63 -0.15 11.65
C GLU A 44 5.51 1.30 12.15
N THR A 45 4.60 2.07 11.55
CA THR A 45 4.32 3.44 11.98
C THR A 45 3.75 3.47 13.39
N HIS A 46 2.78 2.60 13.68
CA HIS A 46 2.19 2.49 15.01
C HIS A 46 3.26 2.15 16.05
N GLN A 47 4.10 1.14 15.81
CA GLN A 47 5.20 0.78 16.71
C GLN A 47 6.19 1.93 16.94
N ARG A 48 6.47 2.72 15.90
CA ARG A 48 7.38 3.87 16.01
C ARG A 48 6.81 5.00 16.86
N PHE A 49 5.52 5.28 16.73
CA PHE A 49 4.88 6.41 17.42
C PHE A 49 4.23 6.03 18.76
N PHE A 50 3.93 4.75 18.96
CA PHE A 50 3.28 4.19 20.14
C PHE A 50 4.02 2.90 20.59
N PRO A 51 5.28 3.03 21.06
CA PRO A 51 6.12 1.88 21.41
C PRO A 51 5.65 1.11 22.66
N GLU A 52 4.83 1.74 23.51
CA GLU A 52 4.18 1.10 24.64
C GLU A 52 2.68 1.04 24.37
N GLY A 53 2.12 -0.17 24.48
CA GLY A 53 0.70 -0.41 24.24
C GLY A 53 -0.14 0.57 25.05
N LEU A 54 -1.21 1.06 24.44
CA LEU A 54 -2.36 1.56 25.19
C LEU A 54 -2.82 0.42 26.12
N ALA A 55 -2.26 0.39 27.32
CA ALA A 55 -2.72 -0.41 28.45
C ALA A 55 -3.98 0.24 29.04
#